data_AF-A0A1M3L000-F1
#
_entry.id   AF-A0A1M3L000-F1
#
_cell.length_a   1.000
_cell.length_b   1.000
_cell.length_c   1.000
_cell.angle_alpha   90.00
_cell.angle_beta   90.00
_cell.angle_gamma   90.00
#
_symmetry.space_group_name_H-M   'P 1'
#
loop_
_entity.id
_entity.type
_entity.pdbx_description
1 polymer ?
#
loop_
_entity_poly.entity_id
_entity_poly.type
_entity_poly.pdbx_seq_one_letter_code
_entity_poly.pdbx_strand_id
1 'polypeptide(L)'
;MDEKILDFQFPRKTQTIIKVIGVGGGGGNAVNHMFNEGIHDVSFALCNTDNQALCESPVETRVQLGRKTTEGLGAGNRPEVAKAAAEESREDLEKLLGDGTKMVFITAGMGGGTGTGAAPVVARIAKDMGILTVGIVTIPFVFEGRKKIIQALKGVENIARNVDALLVINNERLIDIYADLTIPNAFAKADDTLTIAAKGIAEIITVHGHINLDFADVKTILKDGGVAIMSSGRGEGENRVEDAIVNALHSPLLNNNDVFDAKKILFNIYSSEEEPLIVEEMEAVANFMKRFGPEIEVIWGTAIDKNLGKQVKITLLATGFGMSSIPGMESDLIEIDEEEEEERIRQEEEEKRRINEMIEKHYGKDGVQTVAVRSSFFGQKPIILSTDELDNDKIIDALENTPVFKRDEKFNPSEYKPEMKKQGGLFND
;
A
#
# COMPACT_ATOMS: atom_id res chain seq x y z
N MET A 1 -42.94 -46.57 11.46
CA MET A 1 -41.89 -46.52 10.43
C MET A 1 -41.50 -45.07 10.32
N ASP A 2 -40.45 -44.69 11.04
CA ASP A 2 -39.97 -43.31 11.04
C ASP A 2 -39.09 -43.11 9.81
N GLU A 3 -39.59 -42.39 8.82
CA GLU A 3 -38.80 -41.89 7.70
C GLU A 3 -37.87 -40.78 8.22
N LYS A 4 -36.72 -41.17 8.77
CA LYS A 4 -35.58 -40.26 8.89
C LYS A 4 -35.05 -39.99 7.49
N ILE A 5 -35.46 -38.85 6.94
CA ILE A 5 -34.81 -38.22 5.79
C ILE A 5 -33.34 -38.02 6.16
N LEU A 6 -32.45 -38.79 5.52
CA LEU A 6 -31.02 -38.55 5.57
C LEU A 6 -30.75 -37.26 4.81
N ASP A 7 -30.53 -36.17 5.55
CA ASP A 7 -30.03 -34.91 5.01
C ASP A 7 -28.56 -35.12 4.62
N PHE A 8 -28.33 -35.40 3.34
CA PHE A 8 -26.99 -35.39 2.73
C PHE A 8 -26.53 -33.93 2.61
N GLN A 9 -26.13 -33.34 3.74
CA GLN A 9 -25.34 -32.12 3.73
C GLN A 9 -23.94 -32.47 3.21
N PHE A 10 -23.79 -32.50 1.88
CA PHE A 10 -22.49 -32.25 1.29
C PHE A 10 -22.00 -30.93 1.89
N PRO A 11 -20.74 -30.84 2.39
CA PRO A 11 -20.20 -29.56 2.81
C PRO A 11 -20.18 -28.66 1.58
N ARG A 12 -21.22 -27.84 1.43
CA ARG A 12 -21.25 -26.70 0.51
C ARG A 12 -20.31 -25.65 1.10
N LYS A 13 -19.00 -25.91 1.11
CA LYS A 13 -18.09 -24.81 0.82
C LYS A 13 -18.43 -24.47 -0.62
N THR A 14 -19.27 -23.46 -0.84
CA THR A 14 -19.24 -22.73 -2.10
C THR A 14 -17.76 -22.35 -2.28
N GLN A 15 -17.06 -23.10 -3.12
CA GLN A 15 -15.66 -22.80 -3.42
C GLN A 15 -15.67 -21.41 -4.05
N THR A 16 -15.27 -20.41 -3.27
CA THR A 16 -15.06 -19.06 -3.78
C THR A 16 -13.98 -19.18 -4.85
N ILE A 17 -14.33 -18.83 -6.09
CA ILE A 17 -13.41 -18.95 -7.23
C ILE A 17 -12.33 -17.85 -7.21
N ILE A 18 -12.51 -16.86 -6.35
CA ILE A 18 -11.63 -15.70 -6.15
C ILE A 18 -10.84 -15.89 -4.86
N LYS A 19 -9.52 -15.71 -4.94
CA LYS A 19 -8.61 -15.74 -3.80
C LYS A 19 -7.82 -14.44 -3.69
N VAL A 20 -7.66 -13.91 -2.49
CA VAL A 20 -6.78 -12.78 -2.19
C VAL A 20 -5.58 -13.29 -1.40
N ILE A 21 -4.38 -13.09 -1.93
CA ILE A 21 -3.11 -13.49 -1.31
C ILE A 21 -2.32 -12.25 -0.90
N GLY A 22 -2.11 -12.09 0.39
CA GLY A 22 -1.24 -11.05 0.95
C GLY A 22 0.20 -11.53 1.03
N VAL A 23 1.12 -10.84 0.36
CA VAL A 23 2.54 -11.20 0.32
C VAL A 23 3.39 -10.20 1.12
N GLY A 24 4.12 -10.72 2.12
CA GLY A 24 4.94 -9.91 3.03
C GLY A 24 4.12 -9.11 4.05
N GLY A 25 4.77 -8.21 4.78
CA GLY A 25 4.13 -7.42 5.85
C GLY A 25 3.00 -6.52 5.35
N GLY A 26 3.27 -5.65 4.38
CA GLY A 26 2.24 -4.72 3.84
C GLY A 26 1.07 -5.45 3.18
N GLY A 27 1.34 -6.48 2.36
CA GLY A 27 0.27 -7.30 1.78
C GLY A 27 -0.52 -8.07 2.84
N GLY A 28 0.16 -8.54 3.90
CA GLY A 28 -0.48 -9.20 5.02
C GLY A 28 -1.38 -8.28 5.83
N ASN A 29 -0.95 -7.04 6.10
CA ASN A 29 -1.77 -6.04 6.76
C ASN A 29 -3.03 -5.71 5.96
N ALA A 30 -2.89 -5.49 4.64
CA ALA A 30 -4.02 -5.24 3.75
C ALA A 30 -5.03 -6.41 3.77
N VAL A 31 -4.56 -7.66 3.68
CA VAL A 31 -5.44 -8.83 3.75
C VAL A 31 -6.09 -9.01 5.12
N ASN A 32 -5.37 -8.74 6.21
CA ASN A 32 -5.95 -8.75 7.55
C ASN A 32 -7.06 -7.70 7.67
N HIS A 33 -6.83 -6.52 7.12
CA HIS A 33 -7.81 -5.44 7.10
C HIS A 33 -9.05 -5.84 6.27
N MET A 34 -8.86 -6.37 5.04
CA MET A 34 -9.93 -6.91 4.21
C MET A 34 -10.76 -8.01 4.91
N PHE A 35 -10.08 -8.89 5.64
CA PHE A 35 -10.74 -9.95 6.40
C PHE A 35 -11.61 -9.37 7.53
N ASN A 36 -11.09 -8.39 8.27
CA ASN A 36 -11.81 -7.73 9.37
C ASN A 36 -12.99 -6.88 8.90
N GLU A 37 -12.86 -6.23 7.73
CA GLU A 37 -13.96 -5.51 7.06
C GLU A 37 -15.05 -6.45 6.51
N GLY A 38 -14.81 -7.77 6.52
CA GLY A 38 -15.81 -8.78 6.19
C GLY A 38 -16.16 -8.84 4.71
N ILE A 39 -15.18 -8.67 3.80
CA ILE A 39 -15.44 -8.85 2.36
C ILE A 39 -15.92 -10.28 2.11
N HIS A 40 -17.07 -10.39 1.43
CA HIS A 40 -17.69 -11.67 1.10
C HIS A 40 -17.19 -12.21 -0.26
N ASP A 41 -17.49 -13.48 -0.54
CA ASP A 41 -17.25 -14.14 -1.82
C ASP A 41 -15.79 -14.29 -2.29
N VAL A 42 -14.84 -14.02 -1.39
CA VAL A 42 -13.40 -14.24 -1.61
C VAL A 42 -12.82 -15.17 -0.53
N SER A 43 -11.80 -15.94 -0.89
CA SER A 43 -10.96 -16.64 0.08
C SER A 43 -9.70 -15.83 0.36
N PHE A 44 -9.18 -15.86 1.58
CA PHE A 44 -7.96 -15.14 1.96
C PHE A 44 -6.82 -16.11 2.23
N ALA A 45 -5.61 -15.70 1.86
CA ALA A 45 -4.39 -16.39 2.24
C ALA A 45 -3.23 -15.41 2.47
N LEU A 46 -2.27 -15.82 3.29
CA LEU A 46 -1.06 -15.05 3.56
C LEU A 46 0.20 -15.82 3.18
N CYS A 47 1.17 -15.11 2.60
CA CYS A 47 2.49 -15.63 2.27
C CYS A 47 3.55 -14.71 2.85
N ASN A 48 4.34 -15.17 3.82
CA ASN A 48 5.37 -14.33 4.42
C ASN A 48 6.59 -15.16 4.82
N THR A 49 7.77 -14.53 4.78
CA THR A 49 9.03 -15.09 5.29
C THR A 49 9.18 -14.95 6.79
N ASP A 50 8.42 -14.03 7.39
CA ASP A 50 8.37 -13.78 8.83
C ASP A 50 7.23 -14.60 9.46
N ASN A 51 7.60 -15.55 10.32
CA ASN A 51 6.63 -16.43 10.97
C ASN A 51 5.85 -15.74 12.09
N GLN A 52 6.42 -14.70 12.74
CA GLN A 52 5.72 -13.96 13.79
C GLN A 52 4.52 -13.23 13.19
N ALA A 53 4.74 -12.51 12.09
CA ALA A 53 3.68 -11.82 11.36
C ALA A 53 2.55 -12.76 10.88
N LEU A 54 2.89 -14.00 10.49
CA LEU A 54 1.89 -15.01 10.12
C LEU A 54 1.09 -15.54 11.31
N CYS A 55 1.69 -15.58 12.50
CA CYS A 55 1.02 -16.06 13.72
C CYS A 55 0.01 -15.04 14.27
N GLU A 56 0.28 -13.74 14.09
CA GLU A 56 -0.56 -12.65 14.58
C GLU A 56 -1.81 -12.39 13.71
N SER A 57 -1.82 -12.89 12.47
CA SER A 57 -2.94 -12.69 11.55
C SER A 57 -4.21 -13.48 11.94
N PRO A 58 -5.41 -12.91 11.75
CA PRO A 58 -6.69 -13.62 11.87
C PRO A 58 -6.96 -14.61 10.71
N VAL A 59 -6.18 -14.57 9.63
CA VAL A 59 -6.39 -15.41 8.44
C VAL A 59 -5.78 -16.80 8.65
N GLU A 60 -6.63 -17.83 8.59
CA GLU A 60 -6.23 -19.22 8.85
C GLU A 60 -5.29 -19.79 7.78
N THR A 61 -5.52 -19.44 6.51
CA THR A 61 -4.75 -19.99 5.39
C THR A 61 -3.45 -19.21 5.22
N ARG A 62 -2.33 -19.86 5.54
CA ARG A 62 -1.01 -19.22 5.52
C ARG A 62 0.09 -20.13 5.02
N VAL A 63 1.04 -19.54 4.30
CA VAL A 63 2.26 -20.19 3.80
C VAL A 63 3.47 -19.42 4.31
N GLN A 64 4.29 -20.11 5.09
CA GLN A 64 5.59 -19.60 5.49
C GLN A 64 6.59 -19.84 4.36
N LEU A 65 7.07 -18.75 3.77
CA LEU A 65 8.04 -18.77 2.68
C LEU A 65 9.45 -19.00 3.21
N GLY A 66 10.22 -19.84 2.52
CA GLY A 66 11.65 -20.04 2.78
C GLY A 66 11.99 -20.56 4.16
N ARG A 67 11.35 -21.65 4.61
CA ARG A 67 11.59 -22.25 5.94
C ARG A 67 13.07 -22.54 6.19
N LYS A 68 13.83 -22.91 5.15
CA LYS A 68 15.29 -23.10 5.24
C LYS A 68 16.05 -21.81 4.95
N THR A 69 15.59 -21.01 4.00
CA THR A 69 16.29 -19.77 3.58
C THR A 69 16.31 -18.69 4.65
N THR A 70 15.21 -18.47 5.37
CA THR A 70 15.07 -17.38 6.36
C THR A 70 14.90 -17.85 7.79
N GLU A 71 14.70 -19.16 7.99
CA GLU A 71 14.39 -19.76 9.30
C GLU A 71 13.16 -19.12 9.99
N GLY A 72 12.30 -18.44 9.22
CA GLY A 72 11.12 -17.73 9.74
C GLY A 72 11.40 -16.34 10.32
N LEU A 73 12.62 -15.80 10.16
CA LEU A 73 13.02 -14.48 10.69
C LEU A 73 12.80 -13.32 9.71
N GLY A 74 12.20 -13.59 8.56
CA GLY A 74 12.00 -12.60 7.51
C GLY A 74 13.18 -12.44 6.54
N ALA A 75 12.97 -11.65 5.48
CA ALA A 75 13.96 -11.46 4.41
C ALA A 75 14.93 -10.28 4.64
N GLY A 76 14.88 -9.59 5.79
CA GLY A 76 15.84 -8.53 6.13
C GLY A 76 15.91 -7.36 5.13
N ASN A 77 14.77 -7.00 4.51
CA ASN A 77 14.69 -5.99 3.45
C ASN A 77 15.50 -6.30 2.17
N ARG A 78 15.67 -7.60 1.87
CA ARG A 78 16.41 -8.11 0.70
C ARG A 78 15.48 -8.86 -0.25
N PRO A 79 15.04 -8.24 -1.37
CA PRO A 79 14.14 -8.86 -2.33
C PRO A 79 14.66 -10.18 -2.93
N GLU A 80 15.97 -10.30 -3.14
CA GLU A 80 16.61 -11.50 -3.69
C GLU A 80 16.49 -12.70 -2.74
N VAL A 81 16.58 -12.46 -1.42
CA VAL A 81 16.39 -13.50 -0.39
C VAL A 81 14.94 -13.95 -0.37
N ALA A 82 14.00 -13.00 -0.42
CA ALA A 82 12.58 -13.31 -0.48
C ALA A 82 12.17 -14.06 -1.76
N LYS A 83 12.79 -13.72 -2.90
CA LYS A 83 12.60 -14.44 -4.15
C LYS A 83 13.03 -15.89 -4.01
N ALA A 84 14.24 -16.14 -3.51
CA ALA A 84 14.73 -17.51 -3.26
C ALA A 84 13.83 -18.28 -2.28
N ALA A 85 13.36 -17.62 -1.22
CA ALA A 85 12.42 -18.18 -0.25
C ALA A 85 11.07 -18.57 -0.90
N ALA A 86 10.57 -17.76 -1.83
CA ALA A 86 9.34 -18.07 -2.55
C ALA A 86 9.52 -19.23 -3.55
N GLU A 87 10.67 -19.31 -4.24
CA GLU A 87 11.00 -20.43 -5.12
C GLU A 87 11.16 -21.74 -4.32
N GLU A 88 11.77 -21.70 -3.14
CA GLU A 88 11.87 -22.84 -2.22
C GLU A 88 10.48 -23.37 -1.84
N SER A 89 9.51 -22.48 -1.65
CA SER A 89 8.14 -22.80 -1.23
C SER A 89 7.18 -23.01 -2.40
N ARG A 90 7.66 -23.30 -3.62
CA ARG A 90 6.83 -23.47 -4.81
C ARG A 90 5.72 -24.51 -4.64
N GLU A 91 6.04 -25.69 -4.10
CA GLU A 91 5.05 -26.76 -3.92
C GLU A 91 3.91 -26.36 -2.97
N ASP A 92 4.24 -25.63 -1.90
CA ASP A 92 3.26 -25.11 -0.95
C ASP A 92 2.34 -24.07 -1.61
N LEU A 93 2.90 -23.21 -2.46
CA LEU A 93 2.16 -22.19 -3.23
C LEU A 93 1.25 -22.83 -4.29
N GLU A 94 1.73 -23.83 -5.01
CA GLU A 94 0.92 -24.58 -5.99
C GLU A 94 -0.25 -25.29 -5.28
N LYS A 95 -0.01 -25.89 -4.10
CA LYS A 95 -1.06 -26.47 -3.28
C LYS A 95 -2.06 -25.44 -2.78
N LEU A 96 -1.58 -24.25 -2.36
CA LEU A 96 -2.44 -23.15 -1.94
C LEU A 96 -3.38 -22.71 -3.07
N LEU A 97 -2.89 -22.67 -4.30
CA LEU A 97 -3.65 -22.23 -5.48
C LEU A 97 -4.50 -23.35 -6.11
N GLY A 98 -4.17 -24.61 -5.84
CA GLY A 98 -4.80 -25.80 -6.44
C GLY A 98 -6.18 -26.17 -5.87
N ASP A 99 -6.80 -25.32 -5.06
CA ASP A 99 -8.09 -25.60 -4.38
C ASP A 99 -9.33 -25.22 -5.20
N GLY A 100 -9.18 -25.00 -6.50
CA GLY A 100 -10.25 -24.59 -7.41
C GLY A 100 -10.27 -23.09 -7.73
N THR A 101 -9.30 -22.32 -7.24
CA THR A 101 -9.12 -20.89 -7.54
C THR A 101 -9.07 -20.66 -9.07
N LYS A 102 -9.88 -19.72 -9.57
CA LYS A 102 -9.92 -19.28 -10.97
C LYS A 102 -9.35 -17.89 -11.18
N MET A 103 -9.37 -17.09 -10.13
CA MET A 103 -8.81 -15.74 -10.11
C MET A 103 -8.10 -15.50 -8.79
N VAL A 104 -6.93 -14.86 -8.86
CA VAL A 104 -6.16 -14.49 -7.67
C VAL A 104 -5.78 -13.01 -7.70
N PHE A 105 -6.04 -12.34 -6.59
CA PHE A 105 -5.50 -11.01 -6.28
C PHE A 105 -4.25 -11.18 -5.44
N ILE A 106 -3.12 -10.69 -5.93
CA ILE A 106 -1.85 -10.72 -5.20
C ILE A 106 -1.58 -9.31 -4.72
N THR A 107 -1.69 -9.11 -3.41
CA THR A 107 -1.44 -7.82 -2.78
C THR A 107 -0.11 -7.78 -2.06
N ALA A 108 0.65 -6.72 -2.30
CA ALA A 108 1.96 -6.52 -1.70
C ALA A 108 2.31 -5.03 -1.60
N GLY A 109 2.93 -4.66 -0.47
CA GLY A 109 3.64 -3.39 -0.36
C GLY A 109 5.03 -3.50 -0.97
N MET A 110 5.30 -2.71 -2.01
CA MET A 110 6.58 -2.71 -2.71
C MET A 110 7.61 -1.86 -1.96
N GLY A 111 8.89 -2.16 -2.15
CA GLY A 111 10.00 -1.49 -1.48
C GLY A 111 10.51 -2.18 -0.23
N GLY A 112 9.79 -3.19 0.29
CA GLY A 112 10.28 -4.11 1.31
C GLY A 112 11.10 -5.27 0.72
N GLY A 113 11.53 -6.22 1.56
CA GLY A 113 12.16 -7.46 1.09
C GLY A 113 11.12 -8.47 0.56
N THR A 114 10.21 -8.91 1.43
CA THR A 114 9.29 -10.02 1.13
C THR A 114 8.29 -9.69 0.03
N GLY A 115 7.56 -8.58 0.12
CA GLY A 115 6.58 -8.18 -0.90
C GLY A 115 7.22 -8.05 -2.29
N THR A 116 8.29 -7.24 -2.38
CA THR A 116 9.01 -6.97 -3.64
C THR A 116 9.60 -8.22 -4.28
N GLY A 117 10.16 -9.14 -3.49
CA GLY A 117 10.85 -10.33 -4.00
C GLY A 117 9.95 -11.53 -4.25
N ALA A 118 9.00 -11.78 -3.35
CA ALA A 118 8.15 -12.97 -3.40
C ALA A 118 6.89 -12.78 -4.24
N ALA A 119 6.28 -11.58 -4.27
CA ALA A 119 5.03 -11.37 -5.00
C ALA A 119 5.12 -11.69 -6.51
N PRO A 120 6.21 -11.34 -7.23
CA PRO A 120 6.39 -11.75 -8.62
C PRO A 120 6.45 -13.28 -8.80
N VAL A 121 7.03 -14.01 -7.83
CA VAL A 121 7.12 -15.48 -7.87
C VAL A 121 5.75 -16.12 -7.67
N VAL A 122 5.00 -15.64 -6.67
CA VAL A 122 3.62 -16.09 -6.42
C VAL A 122 2.74 -15.82 -7.64
N ALA A 123 2.88 -14.65 -8.26
CA ALA A 123 2.15 -14.27 -9.47
C ALA A 123 2.47 -15.20 -10.65
N ARG A 124 3.75 -15.46 -10.87
CA ARG A 124 4.19 -16.37 -11.94
C ARG A 124 3.62 -17.78 -11.76
N ILE A 125 3.68 -18.33 -10.54
CA ILE A 125 3.13 -19.66 -10.24
C ILE A 125 1.62 -19.69 -10.54
N ALA A 126 0.86 -18.68 -10.10
CA ALA A 126 -0.57 -18.61 -10.39
C ALA A 126 -0.87 -18.51 -11.89
N LYS A 127 -0.11 -17.69 -12.63
CA LYS A 127 -0.25 -17.53 -14.07
C LYS A 127 0.12 -18.82 -14.84
N ASP A 128 1.19 -19.50 -14.43
CA ASP A 128 1.61 -20.81 -14.97
C ASP A 128 0.50 -21.88 -14.78
N MET A 129 -0.26 -21.78 -13.68
CA MET A 129 -1.41 -22.64 -13.40
C MET A 129 -2.69 -22.25 -14.18
N GLY A 130 -2.65 -21.20 -15.00
CA GLY A 130 -3.79 -20.73 -15.79
C GLY A 130 -4.85 -19.97 -14.99
N ILE A 131 -4.49 -19.47 -13.81
CA ILE A 131 -5.35 -18.63 -12.95
C ILE A 131 -5.26 -17.18 -13.42
N LEU A 132 -6.40 -16.49 -13.54
CA LEU A 132 -6.42 -15.06 -13.84
C LEU A 132 -5.74 -14.30 -12.70
N THR A 133 -4.58 -13.72 -12.96
CA THR A 133 -3.68 -13.21 -11.92
C THR A 133 -3.63 -11.69 -11.96
N VAL A 134 -4.11 -11.04 -10.90
CA VAL A 134 -4.14 -9.59 -10.78
C VAL A 134 -3.22 -9.15 -9.65
N GLY A 135 -2.22 -8.32 -9.95
CA GLY A 135 -1.39 -7.68 -8.93
C GLY A 135 -2.04 -6.40 -8.44
N ILE A 136 -2.17 -6.23 -7.12
CA ILE A 136 -2.62 -4.96 -6.50
C ILE A 136 -1.53 -4.51 -5.53
N VAL A 137 -0.70 -3.55 -5.95
CA VAL A 137 0.56 -3.24 -5.28
C VAL A 137 0.65 -1.77 -4.91
N THR A 138 1.28 -1.47 -3.77
CA THR A 138 1.54 -0.09 -3.35
C THR A 138 3.00 0.31 -3.58
N ILE A 139 3.20 1.54 -4.05
CA ILE A 139 4.49 2.22 -4.04
C ILE A 139 4.59 3.00 -2.71
N PRO A 140 5.73 2.96 -2.01
CA PRO A 140 5.89 3.55 -0.68
C PRO A 140 5.77 5.07 -0.69
N PHE A 141 5.56 5.65 0.49
CA PHE A 141 5.59 7.12 0.65
C PHE A 141 7.00 7.66 0.44
N VAL A 142 7.12 8.94 0.04
CA VAL A 142 8.43 9.58 -0.19
C VAL A 142 9.29 9.57 1.09
N PHE A 143 8.66 9.75 2.27
CA PHE A 143 9.37 9.75 3.56
C PHE A 143 9.97 8.38 3.93
N GLU A 144 9.54 7.28 3.31
CA GLU A 144 10.10 5.95 3.58
C GLU A 144 11.51 5.78 2.99
N GLY A 145 11.92 6.69 2.12
CA GLY A 145 13.29 6.83 1.64
C GLY A 145 13.53 6.30 0.23
N ARG A 146 14.48 6.93 -0.46
CA ARG A 146 14.83 6.67 -1.87
C ARG A 146 15.12 5.20 -2.17
N LYS A 147 15.84 4.51 -1.28
CA LYS A 147 16.21 3.09 -1.47
C LYS A 147 14.98 2.19 -1.61
N LYS A 148 13.95 2.40 -0.77
CA LYS A 148 12.69 1.64 -0.87
C LYS A 148 11.93 1.96 -2.14
N ILE A 149 11.92 3.23 -2.57
CA ILE A 149 11.26 3.64 -3.83
C ILE A 149 11.91 2.94 -5.03
N ILE A 150 13.24 2.95 -5.13
CA ILE A 150 13.95 2.26 -6.22
C ILE A 150 13.67 0.75 -6.21
N GLN A 151 13.72 0.12 -5.02
CA GLN A 151 13.35 -1.28 -4.88
C GLN A 151 11.90 -1.53 -5.30
N ALA A 152 10.98 -0.62 -4.96
CA ALA A 152 9.58 -0.73 -5.30
C ALA A 152 9.37 -0.68 -6.82
N LEU A 153 9.98 0.28 -7.52
CA LEU A 153 9.88 0.41 -8.97
C LEU A 153 10.42 -0.84 -9.68
N LYS A 154 11.57 -1.37 -9.27
CA LYS A 154 12.11 -2.65 -9.77
C LYS A 154 11.15 -3.81 -9.48
N GLY A 155 10.52 -3.83 -8.31
CA GLY A 155 9.51 -4.83 -7.94
C GLY A 155 8.26 -4.77 -8.80
N VAL A 156 7.75 -3.56 -9.06
CA VAL A 156 6.60 -3.27 -9.92
C VAL A 156 6.87 -3.76 -11.35
N GLU A 157 8.05 -3.48 -11.90
CA GLU A 157 8.44 -3.98 -13.23
C GLU A 157 8.48 -5.52 -13.28
N ASN A 158 9.03 -6.14 -12.25
CA ASN A 158 9.11 -7.59 -12.17
C ASN A 158 7.73 -8.24 -12.06
N ILE A 159 6.84 -7.74 -11.19
CA ILE A 159 5.51 -8.32 -11.05
C ILE A 159 4.65 -8.08 -12.30
N ALA A 160 4.79 -6.94 -12.98
CA ALA A 160 4.06 -6.61 -14.22
C ALA A 160 4.22 -7.70 -15.30
N ARG A 161 5.41 -8.30 -15.40
CA ARG A 161 5.70 -9.39 -16.34
C ARG A 161 5.05 -10.73 -15.96
N ASN A 162 4.62 -10.88 -14.72
CA ASN A 162 4.13 -12.13 -14.14
C ASN A 162 2.63 -12.10 -13.79
N VAL A 163 1.92 -11.02 -14.10
CA VAL A 163 0.47 -10.88 -13.91
C VAL A 163 -0.25 -10.71 -15.24
N ASP A 164 -1.56 -10.82 -15.23
CA ASP A 164 -2.43 -10.47 -16.36
C ASP A 164 -2.76 -8.97 -16.34
N ALA A 165 -3.05 -8.45 -15.15
CA ALA A 165 -3.27 -7.03 -14.91
C ALA A 165 -2.56 -6.57 -13.62
N LEU A 166 -2.08 -5.32 -13.60
CA LEU A 166 -1.40 -4.72 -12.48
C LEU A 166 -2.05 -3.38 -12.10
N LEU A 167 -2.67 -3.33 -10.92
CA LEU A 167 -3.11 -2.10 -10.30
C LEU A 167 -1.99 -1.59 -9.37
N VAL A 168 -1.51 -0.38 -9.66
CA VAL A 168 -0.45 0.29 -8.89
C VAL A 168 -1.04 1.47 -8.14
N ILE A 169 -0.96 1.43 -6.81
CA ILE A 169 -1.41 2.49 -5.91
C ILE A 169 -0.18 3.26 -5.43
N ASN A 170 -0.15 4.56 -5.67
CA ASN A 170 0.90 5.42 -5.16
C ASN A 170 0.49 5.99 -3.80
N ASN A 171 1.16 5.55 -2.72
CA ASN A 171 0.85 6.01 -1.38
C ASN A 171 1.03 7.53 -1.21
N GLU A 172 1.93 8.15 -1.97
CA GLU A 172 2.14 9.61 -1.91
C GLU A 172 0.86 10.38 -2.27
N ARG A 173 0.05 9.88 -3.22
CA ARG A 173 -1.22 10.52 -3.58
C ARG A 173 -2.25 10.52 -2.46
N LEU A 174 -2.12 9.63 -1.50
CA LEU A 174 -3.00 9.63 -0.33
C LEU A 174 -2.76 10.88 0.53
N ILE A 175 -1.55 11.44 0.52
CA ILE A 175 -1.22 12.67 1.25
C ILE A 175 -1.90 13.88 0.59
N ASP A 176 -1.91 13.95 -0.73
CA ASP A 176 -2.52 15.07 -1.47
C ASP A 176 -4.02 15.20 -1.22
N ILE A 177 -4.68 14.07 -0.94
CA ILE A 177 -6.14 13.97 -0.84
C ILE A 177 -6.61 14.08 0.61
N TYR A 178 -5.81 13.62 1.56
CA TYR A 178 -6.14 13.60 2.98
C TYR A 178 -5.17 14.51 3.75
N ALA A 179 -5.63 15.70 4.11
CA ALA A 179 -4.88 16.60 4.99
C ALA A 179 -4.68 15.97 6.40
N ASP A 180 -3.54 16.27 7.02
CA ASP A 180 -3.22 15.95 8.43
C ASP A 180 -3.22 14.45 8.81
N LEU A 181 -2.78 13.58 7.90
CA LEU A 181 -2.60 12.15 8.22
C LEU A 181 -1.41 11.91 9.17
N THR A 182 -1.68 11.27 10.31
CA THR A 182 -0.62 10.65 11.11
C THR A 182 -0.04 9.43 10.38
N ILE A 183 1.20 9.03 10.69
CA ILE A 183 1.84 7.87 10.03
C ILE A 183 0.97 6.60 10.11
N PRO A 184 0.41 6.19 11.27
CA PRO A 184 -0.48 5.02 11.32
C PRO A 184 -1.72 5.18 10.44
N ASN A 185 -2.33 6.37 10.42
CA ASN A 185 -3.51 6.64 9.61
C ASN A 185 -3.18 6.60 8.12
N ALA A 186 -1.98 7.02 7.71
CA ALA A 186 -1.54 6.97 6.33
C ALA A 186 -1.42 5.53 5.81
N PHE A 187 -0.82 4.62 6.58
CA PHE A 187 -0.76 3.21 6.23
C PHE A 187 -2.13 2.54 6.26
N ALA A 188 -2.96 2.83 7.27
CA ALA A 188 -4.34 2.37 7.30
C ALA A 188 -5.10 2.84 6.04
N LYS A 189 -4.82 4.06 5.56
CA LYS A 189 -5.45 4.55 4.33
C LYS A 189 -4.97 3.85 3.07
N ALA A 190 -3.71 3.41 3.03
CA ALA A 190 -3.23 2.54 1.96
C ALA A 190 -3.93 1.17 2.00
N ASP A 191 -4.13 0.60 3.19
CA ASP A 191 -4.86 -0.66 3.37
C ASP A 191 -6.35 -0.53 2.97
N ASP A 192 -7.01 0.58 3.31
CA ASP A 192 -8.37 0.92 2.83
C ASP A 192 -8.40 0.95 1.30
N THR A 193 -7.40 1.57 0.68
CA THR A 193 -7.30 1.77 -0.77
C THR A 193 -7.13 0.43 -1.51
N LEU A 194 -6.28 -0.45 -0.97
CA LEU A 194 -6.15 -1.84 -1.42
C LEU A 194 -7.45 -2.62 -1.28
N THR A 195 -8.14 -2.42 -0.16
CA THR A 195 -9.42 -3.07 0.16
C THR A 195 -10.52 -2.66 -0.79
N ILE A 196 -10.67 -1.36 -1.06
CA ILE A 196 -11.63 -0.82 -2.03
C ILE A 196 -11.35 -1.42 -3.42
N ALA A 197 -10.09 -1.52 -3.81
CA ALA A 197 -9.71 -2.09 -5.09
C ALA A 197 -10.08 -3.58 -5.23
N ALA A 198 -9.65 -4.42 -4.28
CA ALA A 198 -9.94 -5.84 -4.29
C ALA A 198 -11.46 -6.10 -4.18
N LYS A 199 -12.15 -5.38 -3.29
CA LYS A 199 -13.59 -5.46 -3.09
C LYS A 199 -14.35 -5.07 -4.35
N GLY A 200 -14.03 -3.95 -4.99
CA GLY A 200 -14.81 -3.51 -6.15
C GLY A 200 -14.66 -4.43 -7.37
N ILE A 201 -13.48 -5.03 -7.60
CA ILE A 201 -13.34 -6.04 -8.68
C ILE A 201 -14.09 -7.33 -8.31
N ALA A 202 -14.05 -7.76 -7.04
CA ALA A 202 -14.82 -8.91 -6.59
C ALA A 202 -16.34 -8.68 -6.72
N GLU A 203 -16.83 -7.52 -6.29
CA GLU A 203 -18.25 -7.13 -6.34
C GLU A 203 -18.78 -7.08 -7.79
N ILE A 204 -17.97 -6.68 -8.75
CA ILE A 204 -18.35 -6.70 -10.18
C ILE A 204 -18.76 -8.11 -10.63
N ILE A 205 -18.14 -9.16 -10.08
CA ILE A 205 -18.41 -10.56 -10.45
C ILE A 205 -19.52 -11.15 -9.57
N THR A 206 -19.55 -10.79 -8.28
CA THR A 206 -20.36 -11.50 -7.29
C THR A 206 -21.72 -10.86 -7.06
N VAL A 207 -21.84 -9.54 -7.26
CA VAL A 207 -23.10 -8.80 -7.09
C VAL A 207 -23.93 -8.87 -8.38
N HIS A 208 -25.14 -9.41 -8.25
CA HIS A 208 -26.06 -9.57 -9.36
C HIS A 208 -26.97 -8.34 -9.52
N GLY A 209 -27.32 -7.97 -10.74
CA GLY A 209 -28.40 -7.06 -11.08
C GLY A 209 -29.05 -7.38 -12.43
N HIS A 210 -29.53 -6.34 -13.10
CA HIS A 210 -30.32 -6.48 -14.33
C HIS A 210 -29.47 -6.83 -15.54
N ILE A 211 -28.25 -6.28 -15.61
CA ILE A 211 -27.24 -6.60 -16.61
C ILE A 211 -26.03 -7.14 -15.87
N ASN A 212 -26.03 -8.45 -15.64
CA ASN A 212 -24.94 -9.12 -14.95
C ASN A 212 -23.69 -9.15 -15.82
N LEU A 213 -22.56 -8.84 -15.20
CA LEU A 213 -21.24 -9.13 -15.74
C LEU A 213 -20.82 -10.50 -15.23
N ASP A 214 -20.31 -11.33 -16.13
CA ASP A 214 -19.82 -12.65 -15.74
C ASP A 214 -18.29 -12.68 -15.60
N PHE A 215 -17.77 -13.83 -15.16
CA PHE A 215 -16.33 -14.01 -15.02
C PHE A 215 -15.58 -13.95 -16.37
N ALA A 216 -16.22 -14.34 -17.47
CA ALA A 216 -15.60 -14.30 -18.79
C ALA A 216 -15.47 -12.84 -19.28
N ASP A 217 -16.42 -11.98 -18.97
CA ASP A 217 -16.36 -10.54 -19.24
C ASP A 217 -15.19 -9.89 -18.50
N VAL A 218 -15.11 -10.12 -17.18
CA VAL A 218 -13.99 -9.60 -16.36
C VAL A 218 -12.64 -10.15 -16.84
N LYS A 219 -12.61 -11.45 -17.19
CA LYS A 219 -11.41 -12.07 -17.76
C LYS A 219 -11.01 -11.43 -19.09
N THR A 220 -11.96 -11.04 -19.94
CA THR A 220 -11.66 -10.40 -21.24
C THR A 220 -10.97 -9.05 -21.05
N ILE A 221 -11.37 -8.29 -20.03
CA ILE A 221 -10.83 -6.97 -19.72
C ILE A 221 -9.47 -7.05 -19.00
N LEU A 222 -9.33 -7.99 -18.06
CA LEU A 222 -8.13 -8.10 -17.22
C LEU A 222 -7.04 -8.97 -17.84
N LYS A 223 -7.39 -9.97 -18.66
CA LYS A 223 -6.39 -10.88 -19.24
C LYS A 223 -5.48 -10.12 -20.19
N ASP A 224 -4.17 -10.22 -19.94
CA ASP A 224 -3.12 -9.52 -20.67
C ASP A 224 -3.40 -8.01 -20.79
N GLY A 225 -4.06 -7.44 -19.77
CA GLY A 225 -4.46 -6.03 -19.71
C GLY A 225 -3.32 -5.09 -19.32
N GLY A 226 -2.20 -5.60 -18.83
CA GLY A 226 -1.05 -4.78 -18.45
C GLY A 226 -1.35 -3.90 -17.24
N VAL A 227 -0.98 -2.62 -17.29
CA VAL A 227 -1.29 -1.69 -16.20
C VAL A 227 -2.79 -1.37 -16.22
N ALA A 228 -3.40 -1.43 -15.04
CA ALA A 228 -4.81 -1.20 -14.80
C ALA A 228 -5.02 -0.01 -13.87
N ILE A 229 -6.13 0.68 -14.05
CA ILE A 229 -6.61 1.75 -13.19
C ILE A 229 -8.01 1.39 -12.76
N MET A 230 -8.32 1.62 -11.49
CA MET A 230 -9.65 1.42 -10.94
C MET A 230 -10.12 2.71 -10.32
N SER A 231 -11.40 3.01 -10.41
CA SER A 231 -11.99 4.09 -9.66
C SER A 231 -13.43 3.80 -9.27
N SER A 232 -13.92 4.52 -8.27
CA SER A 232 -15.32 4.46 -7.90
C SER A 232 -15.80 5.84 -7.49
N GLY A 233 -17.05 6.12 -7.82
CA GLY A 233 -17.71 7.37 -7.50
C GLY A 233 -19.16 7.11 -7.09
N ARG A 234 -19.71 8.05 -6.35
CA ARG A 234 -21.11 8.04 -5.92
C ARG A 234 -21.77 9.35 -6.30
N GLY A 235 -23.06 9.31 -6.59
CA GLY A 235 -23.88 10.50 -6.83
C GLY A 235 -25.28 10.31 -6.26
N GLU A 236 -25.98 11.42 -6.03
CA GLU A 236 -27.33 11.46 -5.47
C GLU A 236 -28.10 12.64 -6.08
N GLY A 237 -29.43 12.56 -6.15
CA GLY A 237 -30.28 13.60 -6.73
C GLY A 237 -30.55 13.41 -8.22
N GLU A 238 -30.94 14.50 -8.91
CA GLU A 238 -31.40 14.45 -10.31
C GLU A 238 -30.30 14.03 -11.30
N ASN A 239 -29.04 14.40 -11.04
CA ASN A 239 -27.89 14.08 -11.90
C ASN A 239 -26.99 12.98 -11.31
N ARG A 240 -27.55 12.10 -10.48
CA ARG A 240 -26.76 11.14 -9.68
C ARG A 240 -25.83 10.25 -10.50
N VAL A 241 -26.17 9.89 -11.73
CA VAL A 241 -25.30 9.09 -12.61
C VAL A 241 -24.13 9.92 -13.15
N GLU A 242 -24.39 11.15 -13.59
CA GLU A 242 -23.35 12.07 -14.05
C GLU A 242 -22.38 12.41 -12.91
N ASP A 243 -22.92 12.74 -11.74
CA ASP A 243 -22.12 13.03 -10.54
C ASP A 243 -21.30 11.81 -10.11
N ALA A 244 -21.85 10.59 -10.19
CA ALA A 244 -21.11 9.37 -9.89
C ALA A 244 -19.93 9.17 -10.86
N ILE A 245 -20.12 9.42 -12.16
CA ILE A 245 -19.05 9.35 -13.18
C ILE A 245 -17.97 10.40 -12.89
N VAL A 246 -18.36 11.66 -12.66
CA VAL A 246 -17.44 12.75 -12.35
C VAL A 246 -16.63 12.42 -11.09
N ASN A 247 -17.29 11.96 -10.03
CA ASN A 247 -16.62 11.58 -8.79
C ASN A 247 -15.68 10.38 -8.97
N ALA A 248 -16.03 9.42 -9.84
CA ALA A 248 -15.14 8.31 -10.17
C ALA A 248 -13.88 8.79 -10.93
N LEU A 249 -14.01 9.78 -11.81
CA LEU A 249 -12.88 10.36 -12.54
C LEU A 249 -11.94 11.18 -11.65
N HIS A 250 -12.41 11.67 -10.50
CA HIS A 250 -11.59 12.39 -9.52
C HIS A 250 -11.12 11.52 -8.34
N SER A 251 -11.23 10.20 -8.47
CA SER A 251 -10.90 9.26 -7.40
C SER A 251 -9.39 9.18 -7.12
N PRO A 252 -8.95 9.02 -5.84
CA PRO A 252 -7.54 8.77 -5.46
C PRO A 252 -6.87 7.62 -6.22
N LEU A 253 -7.66 6.62 -6.59
CA LEU A 253 -7.21 5.41 -7.26
C LEU A 253 -6.91 5.64 -8.76
N LEU A 254 -7.28 6.81 -9.28
CA LEU A 254 -7.06 7.22 -10.65
C LEU A 254 -5.71 7.93 -10.76
N ASN A 255 -4.83 7.40 -11.61
CA ASN A 255 -3.52 7.99 -11.85
C ASN A 255 -3.63 9.25 -12.74
N ASN A 256 -2.57 10.07 -12.84
CA ASN A 256 -2.47 11.22 -13.77
C ASN A 256 -2.63 10.84 -15.26
N ASN A 257 -2.90 9.57 -15.57
CA ASN A 257 -3.21 9.14 -16.93
C ASN A 257 -4.66 9.47 -17.21
N ASP A 258 -4.92 9.94 -18.42
CA ASP A 258 -6.28 10.11 -18.85
C ASP A 258 -6.93 8.72 -18.99
N VAL A 259 -8.02 8.48 -18.24
CA VAL A 259 -8.78 7.23 -18.35
C VAL A 259 -9.19 6.96 -19.80
N PHE A 260 -9.35 8.01 -20.60
CA PHE A 260 -9.72 7.92 -22.02
C PHE A 260 -8.62 7.30 -22.91
N ASP A 261 -7.39 7.15 -22.43
CA ASP A 261 -6.30 6.45 -23.14
C ASP A 261 -6.35 4.92 -22.97
N ALA A 262 -7.30 4.40 -22.19
CA ALA A 262 -7.48 2.97 -21.99
C ALA A 262 -7.87 2.25 -23.28
N LYS A 263 -7.35 1.03 -23.47
CA LYS A 263 -7.75 0.16 -24.60
C LYS A 263 -8.98 -0.67 -24.29
N LYS A 264 -9.18 -0.96 -23.00
CA LYS A 264 -10.32 -1.72 -22.52
C LYS A 264 -10.89 -1.06 -21.27
N ILE A 265 -12.21 -1.07 -21.17
CA ILE A 265 -12.93 -0.48 -20.05
C ILE A 265 -14.06 -1.41 -19.62
N LEU A 266 -14.16 -1.61 -18.31
CA LEU A 266 -15.28 -2.24 -17.65
C LEU A 266 -15.85 -1.26 -16.64
N PHE A 267 -17.16 -1.04 -16.66
CA PHE A 267 -17.80 -0.34 -15.56
C PHE A 267 -19.11 -1.00 -15.14
N ASN A 268 -19.40 -0.92 -13.85
CA ASN A 268 -20.64 -1.42 -13.28
C ASN A 268 -21.36 -0.29 -12.54
N ILE A 269 -22.65 -0.13 -12.81
CA ILE A 269 -23.50 0.88 -12.18
C ILE A 269 -24.39 0.19 -11.15
N TYR A 270 -24.29 0.64 -9.91
CA TYR A 270 -25.05 0.11 -8.78
C TYR A 270 -26.13 1.09 -8.37
N SER A 271 -27.36 0.60 -8.20
CA SER A 271 -28.49 1.34 -7.64
C SER A 271 -29.20 0.53 -6.56
N SER A 272 -30.05 1.17 -5.75
CA SER A 272 -30.92 0.46 -4.82
C SER A 272 -32.14 -0.14 -5.53
N GLU A 273 -32.72 -1.19 -4.95
CA GLU A 273 -34.06 -1.70 -5.33
C GLU A 273 -35.15 -0.64 -5.13
N GLU A 274 -34.97 0.26 -4.15
CA GLU A 274 -35.95 1.30 -3.81
C GLU A 274 -35.95 2.47 -4.80
N GLU A 275 -34.80 2.74 -5.42
CA GLU A 275 -34.59 3.85 -6.35
C GLU A 275 -33.81 3.36 -7.58
N PRO A 276 -34.45 2.58 -8.47
CA PRO A 276 -33.80 1.98 -9.63
C PRO A 276 -33.32 3.04 -10.64
N LEU A 277 -32.40 2.65 -11.52
CA LEU A 277 -31.95 3.49 -12.64
C LEU A 277 -33.10 3.72 -13.62
N ILE A 278 -33.30 4.98 -14.04
CA ILE A 278 -34.22 5.32 -15.13
C ILE A 278 -33.46 5.48 -16.45
N VAL A 279 -34.16 5.31 -17.57
CA VAL A 279 -33.53 5.29 -18.90
C VAL A 279 -32.91 6.64 -19.26
N GLU A 280 -33.53 7.73 -18.83
CA GLU A 280 -33.05 9.10 -19.05
C GLU A 280 -31.66 9.32 -18.43
N GLU A 281 -31.38 8.73 -17.27
CA GLU A 281 -30.07 8.84 -16.60
C GLU A 281 -28.93 8.18 -17.40
N MET A 282 -29.26 7.24 -18.29
CA MET A 282 -28.28 6.56 -19.14
C MET A 282 -27.72 7.48 -20.24
N GLU A 283 -28.31 8.66 -20.47
CA GLU A 283 -27.72 9.67 -21.34
C GLU A 283 -26.34 10.11 -20.82
N ALA A 284 -26.15 10.18 -19.50
CA ALA A 284 -24.86 10.49 -18.88
C ALA A 284 -23.80 9.45 -19.23
N VAL A 285 -24.17 8.16 -19.23
CA VAL A 285 -23.29 7.06 -19.64
C VAL A 285 -22.95 7.16 -21.13
N ALA A 286 -23.94 7.44 -21.98
CA ALA A 286 -23.70 7.62 -23.41
C ALA A 286 -22.74 8.79 -23.69
N ASN A 287 -22.86 9.90 -22.95
CA ASN A 287 -21.97 11.05 -23.07
C ASN A 287 -20.55 10.74 -22.55
N PHE A 288 -20.43 9.98 -21.47
CA PHE A 288 -19.14 9.48 -21.00
C PHE A 288 -18.46 8.60 -22.06
N MET A 289 -19.21 7.68 -22.67
CA MET A 289 -18.67 6.77 -23.69
C MET A 289 -18.19 7.48 -24.96
N LYS A 290 -18.80 8.61 -25.35
CA LYS A 290 -18.38 9.41 -26.51
C LYS A 290 -16.97 10.00 -26.37
N ARG A 291 -16.42 10.07 -25.16
CA ARG A 291 -15.08 10.62 -24.89
C ARG A 291 -13.95 9.65 -25.22
N PHE A 292 -14.24 8.36 -25.32
CA PHE A 292 -13.24 7.35 -25.64
C PHE A 292 -13.00 7.22 -27.14
N GLY A 293 -11.82 6.72 -27.51
CA GLY A 293 -11.48 6.43 -28.90
C GLY A 293 -12.35 5.33 -29.51
N PRO A 294 -12.51 5.29 -30.85
CA PRO A 294 -13.40 4.35 -31.54
C PRO A 294 -12.96 2.88 -31.44
N GLU A 295 -11.72 2.60 -31.02
CA GLU A 295 -11.17 1.24 -30.92
C GLU A 295 -11.25 0.66 -29.49
N ILE A 296 -11.89 1.35 -28.56
CA ILE A 296 -11.99 0.88 -27.17
C ILE A 296 -12.93 -0.32 -27.03
N GLU A 297 -12.47 -1.33 -26.30
CA GLU A 297 -13.31 -2.46 -25.91
C GLU A 297 -14.07 -2.13 -24.62
N VAL A 298 -15.40 -2.16 -24.67
CA VAL A 298 -16.26 -1.68 -23.58
C VAL A 298 -17.16 -2.81 -23.10
N ILE A 299 -17.11 -3.06 -21.80
CA ILE A 299 -18.04 -3.93 -21.10
C ILE A 299 -18.72 -3.12 -20.01
N TRP A 300 -20.03 -3.23 -19.89
CA TRP A 300 -20.75 -2.56 -18.81
C TRP A 300 -21.93 -3.35 -18.30
N GLY A 301 -22.23 -3.15 -17.02
CA GLY A 301 -23.29 -3.84 -16.32
C GLY A 301 -24.07 -2.93 -15.37
N THR A 302 -25.13 -3.50 -14.81
CA THR A 302 -25.91 -2.90 -13.74
C THR A 302 -26.16 -3.90 -12.64
N ALA A 303 -25.96 -3.46 -11.40
CA ALA A 303 -26.07 -4.26 -10.19
C ALA A 303 -26.99 -3.60 -9.17
N ILE A 304 -27.59 -4.41 -8.30
CA ILE A 304 -28.40 -3.90 -7.19
C ILE A 304 -27.57 -3.94 -5.90
N ASP A 305 -27.42 -2.79 -5.25
CA ASP A 305 -26.81 -2.67 -3.93
C ASP A 305 -27.81 -2.06 -2.96
N LYS A 306 -28.31 -2.90 -2.03
CA LYS A 306 -29.37 -2.54 -1.07
C LYS A 306 -28.95 -1.44 -0.09
N ASN A 307 -27.66 -1.19 0.04
CA ASN A 307 -27.14 -0.21 1.00
C ASN A 307 -27.06 1.21 0.43
N LEU A 308 -27.38 1.41 -0.86
CA LEU A 308 -27.22 2.71 -1.52
C LEU A 308 -28.38 3.69 -1.28
N GLY A 309 -29.57 3.23 -0.88
CA GLY A 309 -30.74 4.11 -0.72
C GLY A 309 -31.03 4.87 -2.02
N LYS A 310 -30.91 6.20 -2.01
CA LYS A 310 -31.14 7.05 -3.20
C LYS A 310 -29.90 7.24 -4.09
N GLN A 311 -28.75 6.79 -3.63
CA GLN A 311 -27.48 7.01 -4.31
C GLN A 311 -27.28 6.03 -5.48
N VAL A 312 -26.48 6.46 -6.46
CA VAL A 312 -25.89 5.58 -7.46
C VAL A 312 -24.40 5.49 -7.20
N LYS A 313 -23.84 4.29 -7.29
CA LYS A 313 -22.40 4.03 -7.24
C LYS A 313 -21.96 3.56 -8.61
N ILE A 314 -20.85 4.07 -9.14
CA ILE A 314 -20.19 3.50 -10.31
C ILE A 314 -18.82 2.97 -9.90
N THR A 315 -18.46 1.81 -10.42
CA THR A 315 -17.11 1.26 -10.32
C THR A 315 -16.58 1.10 -11.73
N LEU A 316 -15.42 1.70 -11.98
CA LEU A 316 -14.75 1.75 -13.26
C LEU A 316 -13.43 0.99 -13.16
N LEU A 317 -13.13 0.19 -14.16
CA LEU A 317 -11.89 -0.56 -14.31
C LEU A 317 -11.40 -0.37 -15.75
N ALA A 318 -10.26 0.28 -15.90
CA ALA A 318 -9.65 0.58 -17.18
C ALA A 318 -8.31 -0.17 -17.30
N THR A 319 -8.05 -0.80 -18.44
CA THR A 319 -6.81 -1.55 -18.71
C THR A 319 -6.25 -1.23 -20.10
N GLY A 320 -5.03 -1.72 -20.36
CA GLY A 320 -4.32 -1.49 -21.61
C GLY A 320 -3.37 -0.29 -21.58
N PHE A 321 -3.07 0.23 -20.38
CA PHE A 321 -2.07 1.26 -20.18
C PHE A 321 -0.64 0.67 -20.30
N GLY A 322 0.30 1.49 -20.78
CA GLY A 322 1.71 1.13 -20.86
C GLY A 322 2.42 1.24 -19.50
N MET A 323 3.62 0.67 -19.38
CA MET A 323 4.46 0.83 -18.18
C MET A 323 4.87 2.28 -17.92
N SER A 324 5.00 3.09 -18.98
CA SER A 324 5.25 4.55 -18.89
C SER A 324 4.13 5.31 -18.18
N SER A 325 2.97 4.70 -18.01
CA SER A 325 1.81 5.26 -17.32
C SER A 325 1.92 5.11 -15.79
N ILE A 326 2.94 4.42 -15.26
CA ILE A 326 3.17 4.30 -13.82
C ILE A 326 3.99 5.53 -13.34
N PRO A 327 3.52 6.30 -12.34
CA PRO A 327 4.26 7.44 -11.81
C PRO A 327 5.67 7.05 -11.35
N GLY A 328 6.70 7.74 -11.85
CA GLY A 328 8.10 7.47 -11.54
C GLY A 328 8.80 6.45 -12.48
N MET A 329 8.11 5.95 -13.51
CA MET A 329 8.67 5.11 -14.57
C MET A 329 8.77 5.84 -15.93
N GLU A 330 9.08 7.14 -15.93
CA GLU A 330 9.55 7.79 -17.17
C GLU A 330 10.87 7.12 -17.59
N SER A 331 11.04 6.94 -18.91
CA SER A 331 12.17 6.24 -19.54
C SER A 331 13.56 6.71 -19.13
N ASP A 332 13.63 7.87 -18.47
CA ASP A 332 14.87 8.57 -18.16
C ASP A 332 15.32 8.39 -16.69
N LEU A 333 14.58 7.62 -15.87
CA LEU A 333 14.88 7.42 -14.44
C LEU A 333 15.51 6.07 -14.05
N ILE A 334 15.84 5.20 -15.02
CA ILE A 334 16.48 3.90 -14.74
C ILE A 334 17.75 3.72 -15.58
N GLU A 335 18.71 4.60 -15.40
CA GLU A 335 20.14 4.27 -15.40
C GLU A 335 20.80 5.05 -14.26
N ILE A 336 20.41 4.75 -13.02
CA ILE A 336 21.38 4.87 -11.93
C ILE A 336 22.06 3.52 -11.94
N ASP A 337 23.24 3.47 -12.55
CA ASP A 337 24.06 2.27 -12.59
C ASP A 337 24.20 1.73 -11.17
N GLU A 338 23.91 0.44 -10.97
CA GLU A 338 24.15 -0.20 -9.68
C GLU A 338 25.63 -0.06 -9.29
N GLU A 339 26.53 0.02 -10.28
CA GLU A 339 27.94 0.34 -10.07
C GLU A 339 28.13 1.77 -9.55
N GLU A 340 27.43 2.78 -10.06
CA GLU A 340 27.57 4.18 -9.59
C GLU A 340 27.03 4.39 -8.17
N GLU A 341 25.93 3.74 -7.79
CA GLU A 341 25.39 3.85 -6.42
C GLU A 341 26.24 3.03 -5.44
N GLU A 342 26.69 1.82 -5.83
CA GLU A 342 27.66 1.07 -5.03
C GLU A 342 28.97 1.84 -4.87
N GLU A 343 29.43 2.52 -5.92
CA GLU A 343 30.63 3.34 -5.90
C GLU A 343 30.44 4.59 -5.04
N ARG A 344 29.28 5.26 -5.09
CA ARG A 344 28.95 6.37 -4.17
C ARG A 344 28.91 5.95 -2.71
N ILE A 345 28.27 4.82 -2.39
CA ILE A 345 28.24 4.28 -1.02
C ILE A 345 29.66 3.90 -0.55
N ARG A 346 30.45 3.29 -1.44
CA ARG A 346 31.84 2.92 -1.16
C ARG A 346 32.72 4.15 -0.95
N GLN A 347 32.52 5.21 -1.74
CA GLN A 347 33.20 6.50 -1.58
C GLN A 347 32.81 7.19 -0.27
N GLU A 348 31.53 7.19 0.12
CA GLU A 348 31.09 7.75 1.40
C GLU A 348 31.65 6.97 2.60
N GLU A 349 31.75 5.64 2.51
CA GLU A 349 32.38 4.81 3.55
C GLU A 349 33.90 5.02 3.61
N GLU A 350 34.58 5.13 2.47
CA GLU A 350 36.01 5.43 2.41
C GLU A 350 36.33 6.84 2.93
N GLU A 351 35.50 7.83 2.60
CA GLU A 351 35.63 9.19 3.10
C GLU A 351 35.40 9.24 4.62
N LYS A 352 34.38 8.55 5.14
CA LYS A 352 34.18 8.37 6.59
C LYS A 352 35.37 7.69 7.26
N ARG A 353 35.97 6.66 6.64
CA ARG A 353 37.17 6.01 7.15
C ARG A 353 38.37 6.97 7.16
N ARG A 354 38.63 7.69 6.07
CA ARG A 354 39.72 8.69 6.01
C ARG A 354 39.55 9.80 7.04
N ILE A 355 38.34 10.31 7.21
CA ILE A 355 38.04 11.34 8.21
C ILE A 355 38.31 10.79 9.62
N ASN A 356 37.84 9.57 9.92
CA ASN A 356 38.09 8.92 11.21
C ASN A 356 39.58 8.66 11.46
N GLU A 357 40.34 8.20 10.46
CA GLU A 357 41.80 8.00 10.58
C GLU A 357 42.54 9.33 10.75
N MET A 358 42.12 10.40 10.06
CA MET A 358 42.70 11.73 10.20
C MET A 358 42.48 12.30 11.60
N ILE A 359 41.28 12.09 12.16
CA ILE A 359 40.91 12.48 13.52
C ILE A 359 41.72 11.66 14.54
N GLU A 360 41.83 10.34 14.36
CA GLU A 360 42.61 9.47 15.25
C GLU A 360 44.10 9.87 15.27
N LYS A 361 44.65 10.24 14.11
CA LYS A 361 46.05 10.67 13.97
C LYS A 361 46.35 12.02 14.63
N HIS A 362 45.40 12.96 14.62
CA HIS A 362 45.61 14.30 15.19
C HIS A 362 45.14 14.44 16.66
N TYR A 363 44.18 13.63 17.10
CA TYR A 363 43.53 13.79 18.41
C TYR A 363 43.54 12.52 19.28
N GLY A 364 44.10 11.40 18.80
CA GLY A 364 44.13 10.12 19.51
C GLY A 364 42.76 9.40 19.51
N LYS A 365 42.76 8.14 19.95
CA LYS A 365 41.56 7.26 19.91
C LYS A 365 40.33 7.81 20.62
N ASP A 366 40.50 8.64 21.65
CA ASP A 366 39.40 9.28 22.39
C ASP A 366 38.69 10.39 21.57
N GLY A 367 39.37 10.97 20.57
CA GLY A 367 38.80 11.97 19.65
C GLY A 367 37.79 11.40 18.64
N VAL A 368 37.95 10.13 18.26
CA VAL A 368 37.05 9.44 17.32
C VAL A 368 35.68 9.18 17.98
N GLN A 369 35.69 8.83 19.26
CA GLN A 369 34.47 8.59 20.05
C GLN A 369 33.62 9.86 20.21
N THR A 370 34.27 11.03 20.33
CA THR A 370 33.58 12.33 20.47
C THR A 370 33.01 12.86 19.15
N VAL A 371 33.57 12.48 18.00
CA VAL A 371 33.06 12.87 16.67
C VAL A 371 31.95 11.93 16.19
N ALA A 372 32.00 10.63 16.49
CA ALA A 372 30.93 9.68 16.18
C ALA A 372 29.56 10.12 16.75
N VAL A 373 29.56 10.75 17.93
CA VAL A 373 28.36 11.30 18.59
C VAL A 373 27.73 12.48 17.82
N ARG A 374 28.46 13.15 16.92
CA ARG A 374 27.97 14.35 16.20
C ARG A 374 27.22 14.05 14.90
N SER A 375 27.28 12.83 14.38
CA SER A 375 26.68 12.49 13.07
C SER A 375 25.18 12.16 13.12
N SER A 376 24.57 12.12 14.31
CA SER A 376 23.12 12.07 14.47
C SER A 376 22.52 13.47 14.35
N PHE A 377 22.06 13.82 13.14
CA PHE A 377 21.18 14.97 12.92
C PHE A 377 19.81 14.70 13.57
N PHE A 378 19.73 14.88 14.89
CA PHE A 378 18.55 15.24 15.72
C PHE A 378 18.98 15.04 17.18
N GLY A 379 19.31 16.12 17.88
CA GLY A 379 19.61 16.04 19.31
C GLY A 379 20.37 17.25 19.80
N GLN A 380 19.66 18.27 20.28
CA GLN A 380 20.27 19.18 21.25
C GLN A 380 20.88 18.34 22.38
N LYS A 381 22.10 18.68 22.80
CA LYS A 381 22.85 17.90 23.80
C LYS A 381 22.00 17.70 25.05
N PRO A 382 21.81 16.46 25.54
CA PRO A 382 21.14 16.24 26.81
C PRO A 382 21.96 16.89 27.92
N ILE A 383 21.30 17.72 28.73
CA ILE A 383 21.90 18.25 29.96
C ILE A 383 21.71 17.18 31.02
N ILE A 384 22.80 16.51 31.38
CA ILE A 384 22.80 15.48 32.41
C ILE A 384 23.08 16.17 33.74
N LEU A 385 22.09 16.18 34.62
CA LEU A 385 22.21 16.73 35.97
C LEU A 385 22.74 15.66 36.92
N SER A 386 23.71 16.04 37.75
CA SER A 386 24.06 15.26 38.94
C SER A 386 22.93 15.34 39.99
N THR A 387 22.95 14.43 40.97
CA THR A 387 21.97 14.42 42.08
C THR A 387 21.92 15.73 42.84
N ASP A 388 23.05 16.44 42.95
CA ASP A 388 23.11 17.74 43.65
C ASP A 388 22.56 18.89 42.78
N GLU A 389 22.58 18.75 41.46
CA GLU A 389 22.02 19.74 40.52
C GLU A 389 20.51 19.55 40.31
N LEU A 390 19.99 18.35 40.55
CA LEU A 390 18.55 18.05 40.55
C LEU A 390 17.82 18.76 41.70
N ASP A 391 18.51 19.03 42.81
CA ASP A 391 17.96 19.74 43.99
C ASP A 391 18.27 21.26 43.95
N ASN A 392 18.83 21.77 42.85
CA ASN A 392 19.19 23.18 42.72
C ASN A 392 18.09 23.98 42.01
N ASP A 393 17.31 24.73 42.79
CA ASP A 393 16.18 25.55 42.32
C ASP A 393 16.53 26.48 41.15
N LYS A 394 17.77 26.99 41.05
CA LYS A 394 18.18 27.87 39.95
C LYS A 394 18.33 27.13 38.62
N ILE A 395 18.80 25.89 38.68
CA ILE A 395 18.98 25.04 37.50
C ILE A 395 17.61 24.59 36.99
N ILE A 396 16.70 24.25 37.91
CA ILE A 396 15.32 23.90 37.58
C ILE A 396 14.62 25.09 36.90
N ASP A 397 14.70 26.29 37.49
CA ASP A 397 14.07 27.50 36.95
C ASP A 397 14.64 27.89 35.56
N ALA A 398 15.93 27.67 35.32
CA ALA A 398 16.56 27.86 34.01
C ALA A 398 16.00 26.90 32.95
N LEU A 399 15.78 25.64 33.33
CA LEU A 399 15.31 24.58 32.45
C LEU A 399 13.81 24.74 32.12
N GLU A 400 13.01 25.20 33.07
CA GLU A 400 11.57 25.47 32.87
C GLU A 400 11.33 26.70 31.98
N ASN A 401 12.06 27.79 32.22
CA ASN A 401 11.86 29.04 31.46
C ASN A 401 12.49 29.00 30.05
N THR A 402 13.41 28.07 29.78
CA THR A 402 14.02 27.89 28.45
C THR A 402 13.78 26.46 27.95
N PRO A 403 12.69 26.21 27.20
CA PRO A 403 12.37 24.90 26.64
C PRO A 403 13.44 24.40 25.66
N VAL A 404 13.57 23.09 25.53
CA VAL A 404 14.61 22.39 24.75
C VAL A 404 14.84 23.05 23.38
N PHE A 405 13.81 23.19 22.54
CA PHE A 405 13.90 23.78 21.20
C PHE A 405 14.36 25.26 21.14
N LYS A 406 14.38 25.99 22.25
CA LYS A 406 14.89 27.37 22.36
C LYS A 406 16.32 27.46 22.92
N ARG A 407 16.91 26.34 23.34
CA ARG A 407 18.28 26.29 23.86
C ARG A 407 19.27 26.31 22.70
N ASP A 408 20.14 27.31 22.68
CA ASP A 408 21.27 27.35 21.76
C ASP A 408 22.45 26.53 22.31
N GLU A 409 23.53 26.41 21.53
CA GLU A 409 24.72 25.65 21.95
C GLU A 409 25.47 26.25 23.16
N LYS A 410 25.09 27.47 23.61
CA LYS A 410 25.73 28.20 24.70
C LYS A 410 24.88 28.21 25.98
N PHE A 411 23.69 27.61 25.95
CA PHE A 411 22.82 27.55 27.11
C PHE A 411 23.45 26.70 28.23
N ASN A 412 23.80 27.37 29.34
CA ASN A 412 24.29 26.74 30.57
C ASN A 412 23.34 27.06 31.73
N PRO A 413 22.57 26.07 32.26
CA PRO A 413 21.64 26.28 33.37
C PRO A 413 22.30 26.90 34.62
N SER A 414 23.58 26.59 34.84
CA SER A 414 24.34 27.07 36.00
C SER A 414 24.72 28.54 35.90
N GLU A 415 24.64 29.12 34.70
CA GLU A 415 24.92 30.54 34.43
C GLU A 415 23.65 31.38 34.23
N TYR A 416 22.48 30.74 34.31
CA TYR A 416 21.19 31.42 34.15
C TYR A 416 21.00 32.47 35.25
N LYS A 417 20.79 33.72 34.83
CA LYS A 417 20.40 34.81 35.72
C LYS A 417 18.91 35.06 35.52
N PRO A 418 18.06 34.79 36.52
CA PRO A 418 16.64 35.10 36.40
C PRO A 418 16.50 36.60 36.19
N GLU A 419 15.75 37.01 35.17
CA GLU A 419 15.35 38.41 35.04
C GLU A 419 14.55 38.75 36.29
N MET A 420 15.05 39.71 37.09
CA MET A 420 14.24 40.31 38.13
C MET A 420 13.01 40.91 37.46
N LYS A 421 11.86 40.22 37.58
CA LYS A 421 10.55 40.85 37.37
C LYS A 421 10.60 42.16 38.12
N LYS A 422 10.54 43.29 37.40
CA LYS A 422 10.27 44.59 38.02
C LYS A 422 9.06 44.36 38.91
N GLN A 423 9.24 44.44 40.22
CA GLN A 423 8.14 44.66 41.14
C GLN A 423 7.50 45.97 40.66
N GLY A 424 6.41 45.85 39.88
CA GLY A 424 5.44 46.91 39.79
C GLY A 424 4.98 47.12 41.21
N GLY A 425 5.39 48.24 41.82
CA GLY A 425 4.89 48.67 43.12
C GLY A 425 3.39 48.85 43.00
N LEU A 426 2.63 47.84 43.42
CA LEU A 426 1.37 48.10 44.10
C LEU A 426 1.77 48.50 45.51
N PHE A 427 1.28 49.67 45.94
CA PHE A 427 1.57 50.38 47.19
C PHE A 427 2.81 51.29 47.17
N ASN A 428 2.61 52.52 46.70
CA ASN A 428 2.86 53.74 47.48
C ASN A 428 2.14 54.95 46.84
N ASP A 429 1.21 55.50 47.62
CA ASP A 429 0.48 56.79 47.59
C ASP A 429 -0.17 57.31 46.29
#